data_AF-A0A8H3KWU4-F1
#
_entry.id   AF-A0A8H3KWU4-F1
#
_cell.length_a   1.000
_cell.length_b   1.000
_cell.length_c   1.000
_cell.angle_alpha   90.00
_cell.angle_beta   90.00
_cell.angle_gamma   90.00
#
_symmetry.space_group_name_H-M   'P 1'
#
loop_
_entity.id
_entity.type
_entity.pdbx_description
1 polymer ?
#
loop_
_entity_poly.entity_id
_entity_poly.type
_entity_poly.pdbx_seq_one_letter_code
_entity_poly.pdbx_strand_id
1 'polypeptide(L)'
;MTQKKVGVRQCTSYLLEEKLAVVKYAQENERNAAKHAGTPGRKAFYPEAEKFLYNWIIEQRKKGFAVNYISMRLQMCKILKEPVIQALYPAGEYKFQGNLSWINSFMKRFSLSLRRRTKISQKLPEDIEQKLDEF
;
A
#
# COMPACT_ATOMS: atom_id res chain seq x y z
N MET A 1 0.39 -32.24 -42.95
CA MET A 1 0.03 -31.08 -42.10
C MET A 1 -0.71 -31.60 -40.88
N THR A 2 -0.18 -31.37 -39.68
CA THR A 2 -0.68 -31.92 -38.42
C THR A 2 -1.91 -31.16 -37.92
N GLN A 3 -3.00 -31.88 -37.70
CA GLN A 3 -4.22 -31.37 -37.08
C GLN A 3 -3.93 -31.03 -35.61
N LYS A 4 -3.96 -29.74 -35.23
CA LYS A 4 -3.90 -29.31 -33.82
C LYS A 4 -5.24 -29.63 -33.15
N LYS A 5 -5.26 -30.54 -32.18
CA LYS A 5 -6.39 -30.69 -31.24
C LYS A 5 -6.44 -29.46 -30.33
N VAL A 6 -7.43 -28.60 -30.52
CA VAL A 6 -7.76 -27.53 -29.57
C VAL A 6 -8.54 -28.17 -28.42
N GLY A 7 -7.86 -28.50 -27.33
CA GLY A 7 -8.51 -28.94 -26.11
C GLY A 7 -9.26 -27.77 -25.46
N VAL A 8 -10.59 -27.74 -25.57
CA VAL A 8 -11.42 -26.84 -24.77
C VAL A 8 -11.27 -27.31 -23.31
N ARG A 9 -10.72 -26.44 -22.45
CA ARG A 9 -10.66 -26.72 -21.01
C ARG A 9 -12.10 -26.83 -20.51
N GLN A 10 -12.52 -28.02 -20.06
CA GLN A 10 -13.78 -28.14 -19.36
C GLN A 10 -13.64 -27.44 -18.01
N CYS A 11 -14.46 -26.43 -17.77
CA CYS A 11 -14.63 -25.90 -16.42
C CYS A 11 -15.27 -27.01 -15.58
N THR A 12 -14.50 -27.60 -14.68
CA THR A 12 -15.02 -28.43 -13.59
C THR A 12 -15.74 -27.50 -12.62
N SER A 13 -16.93 -27.05 -12.97
CA SER A 13 -17.79 -26.32 -12.04
C SER A 13 -18.49 -27.34 -11.15
N TYR A 14 -18.49 -27.08 -9.84
CA TYR A 14 -19.21 -27.89 -8.86
C TYR A 14 -20.67 -28.14 -9.28
N LEU A 15 -21.13 -29.36 -9.03
CA LEU A 15 -22.53 -29.73 -9.15
C LEU A 15 -23.38 -28.94 -8.13
N LEU A 16 -24.68 -28.82 -8.38
CA LEU A 16 -25.58 -28.04 -7.51
C LEU A 16 -25.56 -28.58 -6.07
N GLU A 17 -25.49 -29.90 -5.90
CA GLU A 17 -25.42 -30.56 -4.60
C GLU A 17 -24.17 -30.18 -3.82
N GLU A 18 -23.01 -30.12 -4.49
CA GLU A 18 -21.73 -29.73 -3.90
C GLU A 18 -21.77 -28.25 -3.47
N LYS A 19 -22.36 -27.38 -4.29
CA LYS A 19 -22.55 -25.96 -3.92
C LYS A 19 -23.48 -25.81 -2.72
N LEU A 20 -24.57 -26.57 -2.67
CA LEU A 20 -25.50 -26.57 -1.54
C LEU A 20 -24.82 -27.07 -0.25
N ALA A 21 -23.96 -28.09 -0.35
CA ALA A 21 -23.18 -28.57 0.78
C ALA A 21 -22.22 -27.49 1.32
N VAL A 22 -21.52 -26.78 0.44
CA VAL A 22 -20.63 -25.66 0.82
C VAL A 22 -21.40 -24.51 1.45
N VAL A 23 -22.60 -24.17 0.94
CA VAL A 23 -23.46 -23.10 1.47
C VAL A 23 -24.03 -23.47 2.84
N LYS A 24 -24.51 -24.71 3.03
CA LYS A 24 -24.99 -25.20 4.33
C LYS A 24 -23.89 -25.16 5.39
N TYR A 25 -22.72 -25.69 5.06
CA TYR A 25 -21.56 -25.64 5.94
C TYR A 25 -21.19 -24.19 6.33
N ALA A 26 -21.23 -23.25 5.39
CA ALA A 26 -20.96 -21.83 5.65
C ALA A 26 -21.99 -21.18 6.60
N GLN A 27 -23.28 -21.52 6.45
CA GLN A 27 -24.38 -21.05 7.30
C GLN A 27 -24.27 -21.61 8.72
N GLU A 28 -24.06 -22.92 8.87
CA GLU A 28 -23.93 -23.60 10.16
C GLU A 28 -22.73 -23.12 10.98
N ASN A 29 -21.65 -22.74 10.31
CA ASN A 29 -20.43 -22.26 10.96
C ASN A 29 -20.36 -20.73 11.08
N GLU A 30 -21.42 -19.98 10.69
CA GLU A 30 -21.44 -18.50 10.58
C GLU A 30 -20.22 -17.92 9.81
N ARG A 31 -19.64 -18.72 8.91
CA ARG A 31 -18.44 -18.38 8.14
C ARG A 31 -18.84 -17.96 6.75
N ASN A 32 -18.80 -16.66 6.46
CA ASN A 32 -18.64 -16.25 5.06
C ASN A 32 -17.28 -16.75 4.60
N ALA A 33 -17.21 -17.60 3.56
CA ALA A 33 -15.95 -18.13 3.01
C ALA A 33 -14.94 -17.03 2.60
N ALA A 34 -15.38 -15.77 2.51
CA ALA A 34 -14.56 -14.59 2.20
C ALA A 34 -14.15 -13.75 3.43
N LYS A 35 -14.61 -14.05 4.64
CA LYS A 35 -14.19 -13.33 5.85
C LYS A 35 -12.87 -13.92 6.34
N HIS A 36 -11.75 -13.42 5.83
CA HIS A 36 -10.48 -13.48 6.56
C HIS A 36 -10.65 -12.68 7.86
N ALA A 37 -11.15 -13.35 8.89
CA ALA A 37 -11.19 -12.82 10.23
C ALA A 37 -9.74 -12.63 10.72
N GLY A 38 -9.27 -11.38 10.66
CA GLY A 38 -8.35 -10.83 11.65
C GLY A 38 -6.99 -11.50 11.82
N THR A 39 -6.40 -12.14 10.81
CA THR A 39 -4.96 -12.42 10.89
C THR A 39 -4.25 -11.07 10.90
N PRO A 40 -3.40 -10.75 11.90
CA PRO A 40 -2.60 -9.53 11.86
C PRO A 40 -1.90 -9.49 10.50
N GLY A 41 -2.13 -8.42 9.74
CA GLY A 41 -1.54 -8.29 8.41
C GLY A 41 -0.04 -8.59 8.48
N ARG A 42 0.52 -9.16 7.41
CA ARG A 42 1.93 -9.59 7.35
C ARG A 42 2.83 -8.52 7.99
N LYS A 43 3.55 -8.90 9.05
CA LYS A 43 4.44 -8.01 9.81
C LYS A 43 5.43 -7.33 8.86
N ALA A 44 5.70 -6.05 9.12
CA ALA A 44 6.70 -5.30 8.39
C ALA A 44 8.08 -5.98 8.54
N PHE A 45 8.85 -6.02 7.47
CA PHE A 45 10.20 -6.61 7.51
C PHE A 45 11.19 -5.67 8.23
N TYR A 46 10.98 -4.36 8.11
CA TYR A 46 11.82 -3.32 8.71
C TYR A 46 10.96 -2.31 9.48
N PRO A 47 10.32 -2.70 10.60
CA PRO A 47 9.36 -1.85 11.30
C PRO A 47 9.95 -0.51 11.76
N GLU A 48 11.18 -0.48 12.28
CA GLU A 48 11.80 0.76 12.76
C GLU A 48 12.20 1.69 11.61
N ALA A 49 12.85 1.16 10.57
CA ALA A 49 13.22 1.95 9.39
C ALA A 49 11.98 2.50 8.65
N GLU A 50 10.88 1.75 8.62
CA GLU A 50 9.62 2.21 8.03
C GLU A 50 9.00 3.41 8.78
N LYS A 51 9.17 3.52 10.11
CA LYS A 51 8.73 4.70 10.87
C LYS A 51 9.51 5.96 10.48
N PHE A 52 10.83 5.85 10.33
CA PHE A 52 11.66 6.96 9.86
C PHE A 52 11.25 7.41 8.45
N LEU A 53 11.01 6.45 7.56
CA LEU A 53 10.53 6.74 6.21
C LEU A 53 9.18 7.45 6.24
N TYR A 54 8.25 7.00 7.09
CA TYR A 54 6.94 7.64 7.26
C TYR A 54 7.07 9.10 7.70
N ASN A 55 7.88 9.39 8.72
CA ASN A 55 8.10 10.75 9.20
C ASN A 55 8.65 11.65 8.10
N TRP A 56 9.65 11.16 7.35
CA TRP A 56 10.20 11.88 6.21
C TRP A 56 9.11 12.20 5.15
N ILE A 57 8.22 11.26 4.84
CA ILE A 57 7.12 11.48 3.89
C ILE A 57 6.17 12.58 4.37
N ILE A 58 5.83 12.60 5.66
CA ILE A 58 4.97 13.63 6.23
C ILE A 58 5.64 15.01 6.14
N GLU A 59 6.94 15.11 6.42
CA GLU A 59 7.69 16.36 6.27
C GLU A 59 7.72 16.85 4.82
N GLN A 60 7.96 15.96 3.86
CA GLN A 60 7.93 16.33 2.43
C GLN A 60 6.55 16.84 2.02
N ARG A 61 5.48 16.20 2.53
CA ARG A 61 4.09 16.62 2.27
C ARG A 61 3.77 17.97 2.89
N LYS A 62 4.23 18.25 4.11
CA LYS A 62 4.10 19.58 4.75
C LYS A 62 4.77 20.67 3.93
N LYS A 63 5.91 20.35 3.29
CA LYS A 63 6.62 21.25 2.38
C LYS A 63 5.97 21.37 0.99
N GLY A 64 4.94 20.59 0.69
CA GLY A 64 4.26 20.59 -0.61
C GLY A 64 4.98 19.82 -1.72
N PHE A 65 5.98 19.00 -1.39
CA PHE A 65 6.67 18.16 -2.36
C PHE A 65 5.87 16.88 -2.67
N ALA A 66 5.82 16.51 -3.94
CA ALA A 66 5.24 15.25 -4.37
C ALA A 66 6.22 14.10 -4.10
N VAL A 67 5.77 13.08 -3.38
CA VAL A 67 6.57 11.89 -3.06
C VAL A 67 6.21 10.77 -4.02
N ASN A 68 7.20 10.29 -4.78
CA ASN A 68 7.06 9.18 -5.74
C ASN A 68 7.64 7.87 -5.19
N TYR A 69 7.25 6.73 -5.76
CA TYR A 69 7.75 5.40 -5.36
C TYR A 69 9.29 5.32 -5.40
N ILE A 70 9.92 5.94 -6.41
CA ILE A 70 11.39 5.99 -6.55
C ILE A 70 12.01 6.74 -5.36
N SER A 71 11.44 7.91 -5.01
CA SER A 71 11.96 8.72 -3.90
C SER A 71 11.84 7.99 -2.56
N MET A 72 10.74 7.25 -2.33
CA MET A 72 10.56 6.44 -1.13
C MET A 72 11.59 5.32 -1.06
N ARG A 73 11.86 4.64 -2.18
CA ARG A 73 12.87 3.58 -2.27
C ARG A 73 14.26 4.14 -1.98
N LEU A 74 14.65 5.25 -2.60
CA LEU A 74 15.94 5.88 -2.38
C LEU A 74 16.13 6.31 -0.93
N GLN A 75 15.10 6.87 -0.31
CA GLN A 75 15.15 7.25 1.11
C GLN A 75 15.23 6.03 2.02
N MET A 76 14.50 4.97 1.73
CA MET A 76 14.62 3.72 2.49
C MET A 76 16.06 3.18 2.43
N CYS A 77 16.69 3.17 1.26
CA CYS A 77 18.09 2.77 1.12
C CYS A 77 19.03 3.68 1.92
N LYS A 78 18.75 4.98 2.03
CA LYS A 78 19.53 5.91 2.87
C LYS A 78 19.38 5.58 4.35
N ILE A 79 18.14 5.39 4.81
CA ILE A 79 17.84 5.05 6.22
C ILE A 79 18.51 3.72 6.60
N LEU A 80 18.51 2.73 5.71
CA LEU A 80 19.18 1.43 5.97
C LEU A 80 20.71 1.53 6.06
N LYS A 81 21.33 2.57 5.49
CA LYS A 81 22.77 2.84 5.61
C LYS A 81 23.13 3.56 6.92
N GLU A 82 22.15 4.15 7.61
CA GLU A 82 22.43 4.85 8.86
C GLU A 82 22.92 3.85 9.92
N PRO A 83 23.99 4.17 10.68
CA PRO A 83 24.63 3.21 11.59
C PRO A 83 23.68 2.69 12.67
N VAL A 84 22.72 3.52 13.10
CA VAL A 84 21.68 3.16 14.08
C VAL A 84 20.80 2.02 13.56
N ILE A 85 20.41 2.07 12.29
CA ILE A 85 19.55 1.07 11.65
C ILE A 85 20.38 -0.10 11.14
N GLN A 86 21.60 0.12 10.68
CA GLN A 86 22.53 -0.92 10.26
C GLN A 86 22.88 -1.86 11.41
N ALA A 87 23.01 -1.35 12.65
CA ALA A 87 23.18 -2.17 13.84
C ALA A 87 21.99 -3.13 14.08
N LEU A 88 20.76 -2.66 13.80
CA LEU A 88 19.55 -3.48 13.91
C LEU A 88 19.38 -4.45 12.73
N TYR A 89 19.79 -4.05 11.53
CA TYR A 89 19.65 -4.81 10.30
C TYR A 89 20.97 -4.82 9.49
N PRO A 90 21.97 -5.64 9.88
CA PRO A 90 23.29 -5.63 9.26
C PRO A 90 23.27 -6.01 7.77
N ALA A 91 22.33 -6.88 7.38
CA ALA A 91 22.13 -7.30 6.00
C ALA A 91 21.03 -6.49 5.28
N GLY A 92 20.49 -5.45 5.91
CA GLY A 92 19.34 -4.69 5.40
C GLY A 92 19.63 -4.03 4.06
N GLU A 93 20.79 -3.37 3.93
CA GLU A 93 21.19 -2.67 2.71
C GLU A 93 21.30 -3.62 1.50
N TYR A 94 22.00 -4.74 1.66
CA TYR A 94 22.24 -5.69 0.59
C TYR A 94 20.99 -6.50 0.19
N LYS A 95 20.09 -6.77 1.15
CA LYS A 95 18.87 -7.57 0.90
C LYS A 95 17.68 -6.72 0.45
N PHE A 96 17.70 -5.41 0.65
CA PHE A 96 16.56 -4.56 0.31
C PHE A 96 16.51 -4.24 -1.19
N GLN A 97 15.66 -4.96 -1.90
CA GLN A 97 15.44 -4.75 -3.34
C GLN A 97 14.47 -3.60 -3.66
N GLY A 98 13.70 -3.12 -2.68
CA GLY A 98 12.72 -2.04 -2.88
C GLY A 98 11.64 -2.38 -3.92
N ASN A 99 11.14 -3.63 -3.91
CA ASN A 99 10.12 -4.11 -4.83
C ASN A 99 8.80 -3.33 -4.64
N LEU A 100 8.03 -3.14 -5.72
CA LEU A 100 6.73 -2.46 -5.71
C LEU A 100 5.74 -3.11 -4.75
N SER A 101 5.81 -4.44 -4.60
CA SER A 101 5.00 -5.19 -3.61
C SER A 101 5.27 -4.73 -2.17
N TRP A 102 6.54 -4.46 -1.83
CA TRP A 102 6.89 -3.91 -0.53
C TRP A 102 6.38 -2.49 -0.36
N ILE A 103 6.52 -1.62 -1.38
CA ILE A 103 6.02 -0.24 -1.35
C ILE A 103 4.50 -0.23 -1.14
N ASN A 104 3.76 -1.05 -1.89
CA ASN A 104 2.30 -1.16 -1.74
C ASN A 104 1.92 -1.63 -0.34
N SER A 105 2.67 -2.59 0.22
CA SER A 105 2.43 -3.08 1.58
C SER A 105 2.73 -2.02 2.63
N PHE A 106 3.84 -1.29 2.48
CA PHE A 106 4.21 -0.15 3.33
C PHE A 106 3.12 0.92 3.31
N MET A 107 2.67 1.32 2.11
CA MET A 107 1.61 2.32 1.96
C MET A 107 0.30 1.88 2.63
N LYS A 108 -0.08 0.60 2.52
CA LYS A 108 -1.26 0.06 3.21
C LYS A 108 -1.11 0.09 4.74
N ARG A 109 0.07 -0.24 5.27
CA ARG A 109 0.34 -0.23 6.72
C ARG A 109 0.21 1.16 7.34
N PHE A 110 0.70 2.18 6.65
CA PHE A 110 0.69 3.57 7.12
C PHE A 110 -0.48 4.40 6.56
N SER A 111 -1.46 3.76 5.92
CA SER A 111 -2.63 4.41 5.30
C SER A 111 -2.26 5.59 4.38
N LEU A 112 -1.17 5.44 3.63
CA LEU A 112 -0.66 6.44 2.70
C LEU A 112 -1.29 6.26 1.31
N SER A 113 -1.59 7.37 0.64
CA SER A 113 -1.94 7.40 -0.78
C SER A 113 -0.91 8.19 -1.59
N LEU A 114 -0.68 7.79 -2.85
CA LEU A 114 0.06 8.57 -3.82
C LEU A 114 -0.83 9.75 -4.23
N ARG A 115 -0.45 10.96 -3.85
CA ARG A 115 -1.16 12.18 -4.24
C ARG A 115 -0.40 12.84 -5.37
N ARG A 116 -1.10 13.20 -6.45
CA ARG A 116 -0.56 14.15 -7.42
C ARG A 116 -0.42 15.50 -6.72
N ARG A 117 0.57 16.30 -7.13
CA ARG A 117 0.69 17.69 -6.67
C ARG A 117 -0.65 18.38 -6.95
N THR A 118 -1.37 18.75 -5.91
CA THR A 118 -2.54 19.61 -6.07
C THR A 118 -2.03 20.99 -6.42
N LYS A 119 -2.72 21.68 -7.35
CA LYS A 119 -2.52 23.11 -7.53
C LYS A 119 -2.74 23.73 -6.16
N ILE A 120 -1.71 24.34 -5.58
CA ILE A 120 -1.85 25.12 -4.35
C ILE A 120 -2.88 26.18 -4.72
N SER A 121 -4.06 26.13 -4.10
CA SER A 121 -5.06 27.19 -4.28
C SER A 121 -4.40 28.52 -3.96
N GLN A 122 -4.76 29.58 -4.68
CA GLN A 122 -4.29 30.91 -4.32
C GLN A 122 -4.57 31.15 -2.84
N LYS A 123 -3.58 31.71 -2.13
CA LYS A 123 -3.83 32.20 -0.78
C LYS A 123 -4.97 33.21 -0.86
N LEU A 124 -5.84 33.22 0.14
CA LEU A 124 -6.80 34.29 0.31
C LEU A 124 -6.01 35.62 0.25
N PRO A 125 -6.35 36.57 -0.65
CA PRO A 125 -5.77 37.90 -0.61
C PRO A 125 -5.95 38.53 0.78
N GLU A 126 -5.01 39.33 1.29
CA GLU A 126 -5.26 40.05 2.55
C GLU A 126 -6.46 41.02 2.44
N ASP A 127 -6.76 41.51 1.24
CA ASP A 127 -7.75 42.58 1.02
C ASP A 127 -9.22 42.11 0.98
N ILE A 128 -9.54 40.89 1.39
CA ILE A 128 -10.91 40.34 1.27
C ILE A 128 -11.83 41.00 2.28
N GLU A 129 -11.34 41.26 3.49
CA GLU A 129 -12.11 41.92 4.54
C GLU A 129 -12.44 43.36 4.14
N GLN A 130 -11.49 44.08 3.54
CA GLN A 130 -11.71 45.44 3.04
C GLN A 130 -12.75 45.50 1.90
N LYS A 131 -12.76 44.50 1.00
CA LYS A 131 -13.73 44.43 -0.10
C LYS A 131 -15.14 44.00 0.32
N LEU A 132 -15.29 43.38 1.48
CA LEU A 132 -16.60 42.99 2.02
C LEU A 132 -17.34 44.19 2.62
N ASP A 133 -16.62 45.17 3.15
CA ASP A 133 -17.19 46.40 3.70
C ASP A 133 -17.60 47.43 2.62
N GLU A 134 -17.16 47.25 1.37
CA GLU A 134 -17.47 48.11 0.22
C GLU A 134 -18.73 47.69 -0.57
N PHE A 135 -19.37 46.57 -0.25
CA PHE A 135 -20.57 46.03 -0.93
C PHE A 135 -21.89 46.41 -0.23
#